data_AF-A0A1Q3BGP8-F1
#
_entry.id   AF-A0A1Q3BGP8-F1
#
_cell.length_a   1.000
_cell.length_b   1.000
_cell.length_c   1.000
_cell.angle_alpha   90.00
_cell.angle_beta   90.00
_cell.angle_gamma   90.00
#
_symmetry.space_group_name_H-M   'P 1'
#
loop_
_entity.id
_entity.type
_entity.pdbx_description
1 polymer ?
#
loop_
_entity_poly.entity_id
_entity_poly.type
_entity_poly.pdbx_seq_one_letter_code
_entity_poly.pdbx_strand_id
1 'polypeptide(L)'
;QTLWSELIQCADQFRLEPWVVMGDFNVTRFGAEHSSRRIITKAMHEFNNAILAAELEDLKGSGLMYTWSNMRSGVGAVAKKLDRALGNWQWFKTLGDTYAHFHPHGISDHSPITIHLRNRQ
;
A
#
# COMPACT_ATOMS: atom_id res chain seq x y z
N GLN A 1 -15.09 11.49 -11.45
CA GLN A 1 -14.88 10.65 -10.25
C GLN A 1 -13.38 10.55 -10.04
N THR A 2 -12.89 10.65 -8.80
CA THR A 2 -11.46 10.44 -8.51
C THR A 2 -11.26 9.02 -7.97
N LEU A 3 -10.05 8.48 -8.11
CA LEU A 3 -9.67 7.17 -7.55
C LEU A 3 -10.06 7.04 -6.07
N TRP A 4 -9.90 8.12 -5.29
CA TRP A 4 -10.24 8.14 -3.87
C TRP A 4 -11.73 8.02 -3.59
N SER A 5 -12.57 8.67 -4.40
CA SER A 5 -14.02 8.52 -4.26
C SER A 5 -14.49 7.10 -4.61
N GLU A 6 -13.90 6.48 -5.62
CA GLU A 6 -14.21 5.08 -5.99
C GLU A 6 -13.77 4.10 -4.90
N LEU A 7 -12.59 4.32 -4.30
CA LEU A 7 -12.12 3.51 -3.18
C LEU A 7 -13.09 3.55 -1.99
N ILE A 8 -13.59 4.73 -1.63
CA ILE A 8 -14.56 4.90 -0.54
C ILE A 8 -15.90 4.22 -0.91
N GLN A 9 -16.35 4.34 -2.16
CA GLN A 9 -17.56 3.65 -2.63
C GLN A 9 -17.43 2.12 -2.54
N CYS A 10 -16.27 1.56 -2.91
CA CYS A 10 -16.00 0.14 -2.72
C CYS A 10 -16.01 -0.24 -1.24
N ALA A 11 -15.43 0.60 -0.37
CA ALA A 11 -15.43 0.37 1.07
C ALA A 11 -16.85 0.29 1.64
N ASP A 12 -17.75 1.19 1.22
CA ASP A 12 -19.15 1.16 1.62
C ASP A 12 -19.86 -0.11 1.14
N GLN A 13 -19.59 -0.53 -0.10
CA GLN A 13 -20.17 -1.73 -0.69
C GLN A 13 -19.74 -3.01 0.05
N PHE A 14 -18.47 -3.11 0.44
CA PHE A 14 -17.89 -4.31 1.09
C PHE A 14 -17.71 -4.15 2.60
N ARG A 15 -18.35 -3.16 3.23
CA ARG A 15 -18.15 -2.81 4.65
C ARG A 15 -18.33 -3.98 5.61
N LEU A 16 -19.23 -4.91 5.29
CA LEU A 16 -19.54 -6.08 6.13
C LEU A 16 -18.76 -7.35 5.75
N GLU A 17 -18.01 -7.32 4.65
CA GLU A 17 -17.24 -8.46 4.15
C GLU A 17 -15.72 -8.23 4.35
N PRO A 18 -14.92 -9.29 4.49
CA PRO A 18 -13.47 -9.15 4.46
C PRO A 18 -13.01 -8.74 3.06
N TRP A 19 -12.38 -7.58 2.93
CA TRP A 19 -11.85 -7.13 1.65
C TRP A 19 -10.46 -6.50 1.79
N VAL A 20 -9.72 -6.58 0.70
CA VAL A 20 -8.39 -6.00 0.56
C VAL A 20 -8.31 -5.29 -0.79
N VAL A 21 -7.70 -4.11 -0.81
CA VAL A 21 -7.26 -3.45 -2.03
C VAL A 21 -5.75 -3.51 -2.10
N MET A 22 -5.22 -3.84 -3.28
CA MET A 22 -3.78 -3.97 -3.47
C MET A 22 -3.35 -3.44 -4.82
N GLY A 23 -2.23 -2.73 -4.86
CA GLY A 23 -1.63 -2.20 -6.08
C GLY A 23 -0.89 -0.89 -5.86
N ASP A 24 -0.59 -0.22 -6.97
CA ASP A 24 0.10 1.07 -7.01
C ASP A 24 -0.87 2.23 -6.75
N PHE A 25 -0.65 2.97 -5.66
CA PHE A 25 -1.41 4.16 -5.31
C PHE A 25 -0.78 5.45 -5.83
N ASN A 26 0.41 5.38 -6.42
CA ASN A 26 1.23 6.50 -6.90
C ASN A 26 1.54 7.60 -5.86
N VAL A 27 1.28 7.32 -4.58
CA VAL A 27 1.43 8.27 -3.48
C VAL A 27 2.01 7.56 -2.25
N THR A 28 3.11 8.08 -1.72
CA THR A 28 3.62 7.70 -0.40
C THR A 28 2.65 8.19 0.67
N ARG A 29 2.47 7.44 1.76
CA ARG A 29 1.65 7.81 2.91
C ARG A 29 2.37 8.79 3.84
N PHE A 30 3.69 8.64 3.99
CA PHE A 30 4.53 9.49 4.84
C PHE A 30 5.80 9.95 4.12
N GLY A 31 6.35 11.09 4.53
CA GLY A 31 7.61 11.59 3.96
C GLY A 31 8.79 10.61 4.13
N ALA A 32 8.80 9.82 5.20
CA ALA A 32 9.83 8.81 5.44
C ALA A 32 9.81 7.65 4.43
N GLU A 33 8.74 7.49 3.66
CA GLU A 33 8.60 6.47 2.61
C GLU A 33 9.17 6.90 1.26
N HIS A 34 9.89 8.02 1.23
CA HIS A 34 10.67 8.48 0.11
C HIS A 34 12.16 8.54 0.52
N SER A 35 13.02 7.88 -0.25
CA SER A 35 14.42 7.66 0.14
C SER A 35 15.25 8.94 0.33
N SER A 36 14.96 10.00 -0.44
CA SER A 36 15.70 11.25 -0.43
C SER A 36 14.92 12.49 0.01
N ARG A 37 13.59 12.53 -0.17
CA ARG A 37 12.77 13.73 0.11
C ARG A 37 11.68 13.44 1.13
N ARG A 38 11.88 13.88 2.37
CA ARG A 38 10.92 13.68 3.48
C ARG A 38 9.92 14.83 3.63
N ILE A 39 9.39 15.30 2.51
CA ILE A 39 8.47 16.44 2.48
C ILE A 39 7.04 15.92 2.57
N ILE A 40 6.21 16.57 3.40
CA ILE A 40 4.77 16.30 3.45
C ILE A 40 4.07 17.04 2.30
N THR A 41 3.20 16.34 1.58
CA THR A 41 2.54 16.87 0.37
C THR A 41 1.02 16.82 0.50
N LYS A 42 0.33 17.63 -0.31
CA LYS A 42 -1.14 17.59 -0.41
C LYS A 42 -1.65 16.19 -0.80
N ALA A 43 -0.99 15.54 -1.74
CA ALA A 43 -1.35 14.19 -2.19
C ALA A 43 -1.27 13.17 -1.04
N MET A 44 -0.25 13.26 -0.16
CA MET A 44 -0.17 12.42 1.05
C MET A 44 -1.39 12.64 1.95
N HIS A 45 -1.83 13.88 2.16
CA HIS A 45 -3.00 14.17 2.98
C HIS A 45 -4.28 13.63 2.34
N GLU A 46 -4.48 13.85 1.04
CA GLU A 46 -5.65 13.33 0.32
C GLU A 46 -5.70 11.80 0.37
N PHE A 47 -4.56 11.13 0.16
CA PHE A 47 -4.48 9.67 0.25
C PHE A 47 -4.76 9.16 1.67
N ASN A 48 -4.14 9.75 2.70
CA ASN A 48 -4.39 9.38 4.10
C ASN A 48 -5.86 9.59 4.50
N ASN A 49 -6.48 10.68 4.07
CA ASN A 49 -7.89 10.96 4.34
C ASN A 49 -8.79 9.93 3.65
N ALA A 50 -8.46 9.53 2.42
CA ALA A 50 -9.23 8.54 1.67
C ALA A 50 -9.20 7.16 2.34
N ILE A 51 -8.01 6.66 2.72
CA ILE A 51 -7.90 5.35 3.38
C ILE A 51 -8.50 5.37 4.79
N LEU A 52 -8.43 6.52 5.49
CA LEU A 52 -9.10 6.69 6.78
C LEU A 52 -10.63 6.65 6.63
N ALA A 53 -11.17 7.36 5.65
CA ALA A 53 -12.61 7.34 5.36
C ALA A 53 -13.10 5.96 4.91
N ALA A 54 -12.25 5.19 4.22
CA ALA A 54 -12.51 3.83 3.80
C ALA A 54 -12.28 2.77 4.91
N GLU A 55 -11.85 3.18 6.11
CA GLU A 55 -11.51 2.29 7.24
C GLU A 55 -10.51 1.18 6.86
N LEU A 56 -9.49 1.57 6.08
CA LEU A 56 -8.46 0.68 5.55
C LEU A 56 -7.12 0.87 6.25
N GLU A 57 -6.44 -0.24 6.55
CA GLU A 57 -5.09 -0.24 7.11
C GLU A 57 -4.13 -1.12 6.32
N ASP A 58 -2.84 -0.75 6.32
CA ASP A 58 -1.77 -1.56 5.74
C ASP A 58 -1.76 -2.96 6.38
N LEU A 59 -1.79 -4.01 5.56
CA LEU A 59 -1.45 -5.36 6.02
C LEU A 59 -0.01 -5.36 6.57
N LYS A 60 0.28 -6.30 7.46
CA LYS A 60 1.65 -6.52 7.94
C LYS A 60 2.57 -6.72 6.72
N GLY A 61 3.63 -5.91 6.62
CA GLY A 61 4.59 -6.00 5.52
C GLY A 61 5.79 -6.91 5.83
N SER A 62 6.36 -7.52 4.79
CA SER A 62 7.65 -8.22 4.82
C SER A 62 8.39 -8.05 3.49
N GLY A 63 9.70 -8.27 3.47
CA GLY A 63 10.51 -8.05 2.26
C GLY A 63 10.98 -6.61 2.13
N LEU A 64 10.92 -6.04 0.92
CA LEU A 64 11.40 -4.69 0.65
C LEU A 64 10.53 -3.59 1.28
N MET A 65 11.18 -2.52 1.72
CA MET A 65 10.50 -1.34 2.26
C MET A 65 9.95 -0.40 1.17
N TYR A 66 10.72 -0.24 0.09
CA TYR A 66 10.35 0.54 -1.08
C TYR A 66 9.87 -0.39 -2.17
N THR A 67 8.84 0.03 -2.88
CA THR A 67 8.17 -0.75 -3.92
C THR A 67 8.35 -0.17 -5.30
N TRP A 68 8.86 1.06 -5.39
CA TRP A 68 9.21 1.70 -6.65
C TRP A 68 10.61 2.28 -6.58
N SER A 69 11.36 2.23 -7.68
CA SER A 69 12.62 2.97 -7.83
C SER A 69 12.74 3.58 -9.22
N ASN A 70 13.47 4.69 -9.34
CA ASN A 70 13.74 5.28 -10.65
C ASN A 70 14.79 4.52 -11.47
N MET A 71 15.21 3.32 -11.04
CA MET A 71 16.20 2.45 -11.70
C MET A 71 17.56 3.11 -11.96
N ARG A 72 17.90 4.17 -11.22
CA ARG A 72 19.21 4.83 -11.27
C ARG A 72 20.09 4.39 -10.12
N SER A 73 21.40 4.49 -10.33
CA SER A 73 22.42 4.28 -9.30
C SER A 73 23.08 5.60 -8.87
N GLY A 74 23.69 5.62 -7.68
CA GLY A 74 24.44 6.77 -7.17
C GLY A 74 23.55 7.91 -6.67
N VAL A 75 24.05 9.16 -6.80
CA VAL A 75 23.44 10.36 -6.20
C VAL A 75 22.02 10.64 -6.71
N GLY A 76 21.68 10.17 -7.92
CA GLY A 76 20.35 10.33 -8.51
C GLY A 76 19.36 9.21 -8.19
N ALA A 77 19.75 8.20 -7.41
CA ALA A 77 18.89 7.07 -7.07
C ALA A 77 17.75 7.51 -6.14
N VAL A 78 16.52 7.18 -6.51
CA VAL A 78 15.32 7.47 -5.71
C VAL A 78 14.48 6.21 -5.61
N ALA A 79 14.03 5.91 -4.39
CA ALA A 79 13.09 4.84 -4.11
C ALA A 79 11.92 5.35 -3.25
N LYS A 80 10.74 4.77 -3.46
CA LYS A 80 9.50 5.15 -2.80
C LYS A 80 8.66 3.93 -2.45
N LYS A 81 7.81 4.03 -1.42
CA LYS A 81 6.76 3.05 -1.15
C LYS A 81 5.43 3.55 -1.72
N LEU A 82 5.09 3.09 -2.93
CA LEU A 82 3.90 3.50 -3.67
C LEU A 82 2.82 2.42 -3.70
N ASP A 83 3.26 1.17 -3.72
CA ASP A 83 2.41 0.00 -3.78
C ASP A 83 2.07 -0.48 -2.38
N ARG A 84 0.81 -0.86 -2.15
CA ARG A 84 0.31 -1.32 -0.84
C ARG A 84 -0.69 -2.45 -0.99
N ALA A 85 -0.88 -3.18 0.11
CA ALA A 85 -2.06 -4.00 0.35
C ALA A 85 -2.75 -3.47 1.61
N LEU A 86 -3.99 -3.01 1.48
CA LEU A 86 -4.77 -2.40 2.54
C LEU A 86 -6.04 -3.22 2.80
N GLY A 87 -6.27 -3.64 4.03
CA GLY A 87 -7.43 -4.44 4.44
C GLY A 87 -8.36 -3.66 5.36
N ASN A 88 -9.64 -4.03 5.38
CA ASN A 88 -10.56 -3.51 6.38
C ASN A 88 -10.53 -4.33 7.69
N TRP A 89 -11.26 -3.86 8.70
CA TRP A 89 -11.36 -4.58 9.97
C TRP A 89 -11.81 -6.04 9.82
N GLN A 90 -12.74 -6.32 8.90
CA GLN A 90 -13.28 -7.67 8.68
C GLN A 90 -12.21 -8.59 8.10
N TRP A 91 -11.34 -8.08 7.23
CA TRP A 91 -10.13 -8.77 6.80
C TRP A 91 -9.25 -9.14 7.99
N PHE A 92 -8.90 -8.19 8.86
CA PHE A 92 -8.05 -8.50 10.02
C PHE A 92 -8.70 -9.45 11.01
N LYS A 93 -10.03 -9.38 11.19
CA LYS A 93 -10.78 -10.28 12.06
C LYS A 93 -10.82 -11.71 11.53
N THR A 94 -10.94 -11.90 10.22
CA THR A 94 -11.15 -13.22 9.58
C THR A 94 -9.86 -13.84 9.02
N LEU A 95 -8.99 -13.01 8.49
CA LEU A 95 -7.73 -13.32 7.80
C LEU A 95 -6.55 -12.57 8.46
N GLY A 96 -6.60 -12.37 9.79
CA GLY A 96 -5.58 -11.59 10.51
C GLY A 96 -4.16 -12.17 10.47
N ASP A 97 -4.01 -13.49 10.31
CA ASP A 97 -2.70 -14.13 10.12
C ASP A 97 -2.29 -14.08 8.63
N THR A 98 -2.33 -12.88 8.06
CA THR A 98 -1.89 -12.57 6.69
C THR A 98 -0.83 -11.49 6.69
N TYR A 99 -0.01 -11.49 5.64
CA TYR A 99 0.97 -10.44 5.43
C TYR A 99 1.18 -10.19 3.93
N ALA A 100 1.52 -8.95 3.59
CA ALA A 100 1.97 -8.56 2.27
C ALA A 100 3.49 -8.76 2.17
N HIS A 101 3.95 -9.51 1.17
CA HIS A 101 5.36 -9.68 0.86
C HIS A 101 5.72 -8.84 -0.36
N PHE A 102 6.69 -7.95 -0.20
CA PHE A 102 7.22 -7.08 -1.23
C PHE A 102 8.52 -7.69 -1.78
N HIS A 103 8.44 -8.23 -2.99
CA HIS A 103 9.54 -8.99 -3.61
C HIS A 103 10.64 -8.06 -4.13
N PRO A 104 11.87 -8.56 -4.35
CA PRO A 104 12.88 -7.82 -5.08
C PRO A 104 12.40 -7.34 -6.45
N HIS A 105 12.89 -6.18 -6.87
CA HIS A 105 12.65 -5.66 -8.22
C HIS A 105 13.14 -6.66 -9.28
N GLY A 106 12.32 -6.89 -10.29
CA GLY A 106 12.70 -7.62 -11.50
C GLY A 106 13.13 -6.65 -12.59
N ILE A 107 12.53 -6.78 -13.77
CA ILE A 107 12.70 -5.84 -14.89
C ILE A 107 11.83 -4.58 -14.78
N SER A 108 10.87 -4.55 -13.86
CA SER A 108 10.00 -3.40 -13.60
C SER A 108 10.59 -2.49 -12.54
N ASP A 109 10.38 -1.19 -12.69
CA ASP A 109 10.62 -0.16 -11.68
C ASP A 109 9.77 -0.35 -10.42
N HIS A 110 8.71 -1.16 -10.47
CA HIS A 110 7.93 -1.61 -9.33
C HIS A 110 8.34 -3.01 -8.82
N SER A 111 8.15 -3.22 -7.52
CA SER A 111 8.30 -4.48 -6.81
C SER A 111 6.95 -5.23 -6.77
N PRO A 112 6.90 -6.50 -7.17
CA PRO A 112 5.69 -7.32 -7.03
C PRO A 112 5.25 -7.45 -5.56
N ILE A 113 3.93 -7.50 -5.33
CA ILE A 113 3.34 -7.78 -4.03
C ILE A 113 2.57 -9.10 -4.07
N THR A 114 2.79 -9.95 -3.08
CA THR A 114 1.94 -11.12 -2.81
C THR A 114 1.34 -11.04 -1.42
N ILE A 115 0.09 -11.48 -1.26
CA ILE A 115 -0.51 -11.68 0.08
C ILE A 115 -0.38 -13.14 0.43
N HIS A 116 0.26 -13.41 1.57
CA HIS A 116 0.41 -14.76 2.09
C HIS A 116 -0.63 -15.00 3.17
N LEU A 117 -1.47 -16.00 2.94
CA LEU A 117 -2.36 -16.57 3.96
C LEU A 117 -1.58 -17.63 4.72
N ARG A 118 -1.46 -17.50 6.04
CA ARG A 118 -0.94 -18.61 6.85
C ARG A 118 -2.08 -19.60 7.07
N ASN A 119 -1.82 -20.87 6.76
CA ASN A 119 -2.77 -21.93 7.04
C ASN A 119 -3.00 -21.98 8.55
N ARG A 120 -4.28 -21.90 8.96
CA ARG A 120 -4.67 -22.24 10.32
C ARG A 120 -4.33 -23.72 10.52
N GLN A 121 -3.41 -24.02 11.43
CA GLN A 121 -3.21 -25.39 11.92
C GLN A 121 -4.43 -25.83 12.74
#